data_AF-A0A8T9D9H7-F1
#
_entry.id   AF-A0A8T9D9H7-F1
#
_cell.length_a   1.000
_cell.length_b   1.000
_cell.length_c   1.000
_cell.angle_alpha   90.00
_cell.angle_beta   90.00
_cell.angle_gamma   90.00
#
_symmetry.space_group_name_H-M   'P 1'
#
loop_
_entity.id
_entity.type
_entity.pdbx_description
1 polymer ?
#
loop_
_entity_poly.entity_id
_entity_poly.type
_entity_poly.pdbx_seq_one_letter_code
_entity_poly.pdbx_strand_id
1 'polypeptide(L)'
;MAIYLAVAALIEDDWGSHRTREFQIVQAAKVAHRLASGTHKRWMMWNPRGEDVPIAIHAYPRSAGLVLRKIGEAMGKAVDPILGTAVPEIIALKVARFGPHPSHRTAA
;
A
#
# COMPACT_ATOMS: atom_id res chain seq x y z
N MET A 1 -1.71 9.43 -7.77
CA MET A 1 -1.44 8.40 -8.80
C MET A 1 -0.45 7.34 -8.33
N ALA A 2 0.71 7.71 -7.77
CA ALA A 2 1.74 6.74 -7.33
C ALA A 2 1.24 5.61 -6.42
N ILE A 3 0.39 5.91 -5.41
CA ILE A 3 -0.20 4.89 -4.53
C ILE A 3 -0.93 3.80 -5.30
N TYR A 4 -1.73 4.18 -6.30
CA TYR A 4 -2.54 3.24 -7.06
C TYR A 4 -1.67 2.33 -7.94
N LEU A 5 -0.67 2.91 -8.61
CA LEU A 5 0.31 2.16 -9.41
C LEU A 5 1.12 1.20 -8.54
N ALA A 6 1.59 1.65 -7.38
CA ALA A 6 2.34 0.82 -6.45
C ALA A 6 1.50 -0.36 -5.95
N VAL A 7 0.24 -0.13 -5.57
CA VAL A 7 -0.67 -1.21 -5.14
C VAL A 7 -0.95 -2.18 -6.29
N ALA A 8 -1.18 -1.69 -7.51
CA ALA A 8 -1.38 -2.54 -8.68
C ALA A 8 -0.15 -3.41 -8.95
N ALA A 9 1.05 -2.83 -8.92
CA ALA A 9 2.30 -3.57 -9.10
C ALA A 9 2.53 -4.60 -8.00
N LEU A 10 2.24 -4.28 -6.74
CA LEU A 10 2.35 -5.25 -5.64
C LEU A 10 1.38 -6.42 -5.78
N ILE A 11 0.15 -6.17 -6.23
CA ILE A 11 -0.85 -7.23 -6.45
C ILE A 11 -0.44 -8.12 -7.63
N GLU A 12 0.02 -7.53 -8.73
CA GLU A 12 0.41 -8.29 -9.92
C GLU A 12 1.67 -9.14 -9.67
N ASP A 13 2.64 -8.58 -8.93
CA ASP A 13 3.90 -9.24 -8.58
C ASP A 13 3.72 -10.36 -7.53
N ASP A 14 2.65 -10.33 -6.74
CA ASP A 14 2.36 -11.37 -5.74
C ASP A 14 1.43 -12.46 -6.30
N TRP A 15 1.97 -13.67 -6.48
CA TRP A 15 1.23 -14.82 -7.00
C TRP A 15 0.15 -15.33 -6.03
N GLY A 16 0.23 -15.01 -4.75
CA GLY A 16 -0.79 -15.36 -3.75
C GLY A 16 -1.90 -14.31 -3.60
N SER A 17 -1.81 -13.19 -4.32
CA SER A 17 -2.71 -12.05 -4.13
C SER A 17 -4.09 -12.25 -4.74
N HIS A 18 -5.09 -11.58 -4.16
CA HIS A 18 -6.41 -11.50 -4.77
C HIS A 18 -6.35 -10.56 -5.98
N ARG A 19 -6.71 -11.08 -7.16
CA ARG A 19 -6.62 -10.32 -8.43
C ARG A 19 -7.93 -9.66 -8.87
N THR A 20 -8.90 -9.52 -7.96
CA THR A 20 -10.15 -8.85 -8.30
C THR A 20 -9.98 -7.34 -8.37
N ARG A 21 -10.68 -6.70 -9.30
CA ARG A 21 -10.67 -5.24 -9.44
C ARG A 21 -11.09 -4.54 -8.15
N GLU A 22 -12.13 -5.06 -7.49
CA GLU A 22 -12.61 -4.60 -6.19
C GLU A 22 -11.49 -4.57 -5.14
N PHE A 23 -10.71 -5.65 -5.04
CA PHE A 23 -9.61 -5.72 -4.10
C PHE A 23 -8.58 -4.62 -4.36
N GLN A 24 -8.13 -4.47 -5.60
CA GLN A 24 -7.15 -3.43 -5.97
C GLN A 24 -7.63 -2.02 -5.62
N ILE A 25 -8.84 -1.64 -6.04
CA ILE A 25 -9.36 -0.28 -5.81
C ILE A 25 -9.53 0.01 -4.31
N VAL A 26 -9.97 -0.98 -3.52
CA VAL A 26 -10.15 -0.83 -2.08
C VAL A 26 -8.80 -0.74 -1.36
N GLN A 27 -7.79 -1.53 -1.75
CA GLN A 27 -6.46 -1.44 -1.15
C GLN A 27 -5.80 -0.09 -1.47
N ALA A 28 -5.89 0.37 -2.72
CA ALA A 28 -5.37 1.68 -3.11
C ALA A 28 -6.04 2.82 -2.32
N ALA A 29 -7.36 2.79 -2.21
CA ALA A 29 -8.12 3.76 -1.43
C ALA A 29 -7.80 3.69 0.06
N LYS A 30 -7.58 2.50 0.62
CA LYS A 30 -7.24 2.31 2.04
C LYS A 30 -5.88 2.91 2.38
N VAL A 31 -4.89 2.78 1.49
CA VAL A 31 -3.58 3.42 1.65
C VAL A 31 -3.72 4.94 1.56
N ALA A 32 -4.44 5.46 0.57
CA ALA A 32 -4.70 6.89 0.44
C ALA A 32 -5.44 7.48 1.66
N HIS A 33 -6.46 6.77 2.15
CA HIS A 33 -7.20 7.14 3.36
C HIS A 33 -6.26 7.24 4.58
N ARG A 34 -5.41 6.23 4.81
CA ARG A 34 -4.47 6.24 5.93
C ARG A 34 -3.46 7.38 5.81
N LEU A 35 -2.95 7.65 4.60
CA LEU A 35 -2.02 8.74 4.34
C LEU A 35 -2.66 10.11 4.62
N ALA A 36 -3.91 10.31 4.19
CA ALA A 36 -4.59 11.60 4.29
C ALA A 36 -5.17 11.88 5.68
N SER A 37 -5.59 10.84 6.41
CA SER A 37 -6.38 10.99 7.64
C SER A 37 -5.70 10.47 8.91
N GLY A 38 -4.51 9.89 8.79
CA GLY A 38 -3.78 9.34 9.92
C GLY A 38 -3.32 10.41 10.91
N THR A 39 -3.50 10.14 12.21
CA THR A 39 -2.82 10.85 13.28
C THR A 39 -1.54 10.11 13.62
N HIS A 40 -0.41 10.79 13.44
CA HIS A 40 0.93 10.29 13.73
C HIS A 40 1.54 11.16 14.83
N LYS A 41 1.60 10.64 16.06
CA LYS A 41 2.24 11.35 17.18
C LYS A 41 3.46 10.58 17.63
N ARG A 42 4.55 11.30 17.91
CA ARG A 42 5.79 10.76 18.45
C ARG A 42 6.21 11.58 19.65
N TRP A 43 6.64 10.91 20.71
CA TRP A 43 7.18 11.55 21.90
C TRP A 43 8.14 10.59 22.63
N MET A 44 8.96 11.16 23.50
CA MET A 44 9.81 10.40 24.41
C MET A 44 8.99 10.05 25.64
N MET A 45 8.88 8.77 25.97
CA MET A 45 8.27 8.33 27.21
C MET A 45 9.35 8.08 28.25
N TRP A 46 9.13 8.66 29.42
CA TRP A 46 10.00 8.48 30.56
C TRP A 46 10.14 6.99 30.91
N ASN A 47 11.39 6.55 31.07
CA ASN A 47 11.74 5.16 31.37
C ASN A 47 12.45 5.06 32.72
N PRO A 48 11.88 4.37 33.72
CA PRO A 48 12.52 4.25 35.05
C PRO A 48 13.82 3.44 35.05
N ARG A 49 14.13 2.70 33.97
CA ARG A 49 15.29 1.78 33.90
C ARG A 49 16.44 2.31 33.06
N GLY A 50 16.38 3.54 32.55
CA GLY A 50 17.42 4.09 31.69
C GLY A 50 16.96 5.29 30.89
N GLU A 51 17.47 5.44 29.67
CA GLU A 51 17.08 6.52 28.77
C GLU A 51 15.60 6.43 28.38
N ASP A 52 14.98 7.59 28.19
CA ASP A 52 13.64 7.72 27.67
C ASP A 52 13.52 6.99 26.33
N VAL A 53 12.39 6.33 26.12
CA VAL A 53 12.14 5.53 24.92
C VAL A 53 11.26 6.30 23.94
N PRO A 54 11.63 6.38 22.64
CA PRO A 54 10.76 6.96 21.63
C PRO A 54 9.54 6.06 21.41
N ILE A 55 8.34 6.63 21.51
CA ILE A 55 7.10 5.93 21.18
C ILE A 55 6.35 6.68 20.08
N ALA A 56 5.62 5.92 19.27
CA ALA A 56 4.74 6.45 18.24
C ALA A 56 3.31 5.89 18.40
N ILE A 57 2.31 6.76 18.23
CA ILE A 57 0.93 6.35 17.97
C ILE A 57 0.59 6.61 16.50
N HIS A 58 -0.04 5.61 15.90
CA HIS A 58 -0.64 5.66 14.57
C HIS A 58 -2.12 5.34 14.67
N ALA A 59 -2.96 6.38 14.65
CA ALA A 59 -4.41 6.24 14.71
C ALA A 59 -5.03 6.65 13.37
N TYR A 60 -5.93 5.83 12.83
CA TYR A 60 -6.60 6.10 11.57
C TYR A 60 -8.11 6.05 11.77
N PRO A 61 -8.88 7.01 11.24
CA PRO A 61 -10.33 6.95 11.25
C PRO A 61 -10.83 5.63 10.64
N ARG A 62 -11.94 5.12 11.19
CA ARG A 62 -12.56 3.87 10.73
C ARG A 62 -12.81 3.96 9.23
N SER A 63 -12.27 2.98 8.49
CA SER A 63 -12.49 2.90 7.05
C SER A 63 -13.86 2.28 6.77
N ALA A 64 -14.72 2.99 6.04
CA ALA A 64 -16.00 2.46 5.56
C ALA A 64 -15.85 1.88 4.15
N GLY A 65 -16.24 0.62 3.95
CA GLY A 65 -16.04 -0.09 2.68
C GLY A 65 -16.62 0.63 1.46
N LEU A 66 -17.85 1.16 1.58
CA LEU A 66 -18.50 1.93 0.50
C LEU A 66 -17.72 3.21 0.14
N VAL A 67 -17.16 3.90 1.13
CA VAL A 67 -16.35 5.10 0.91
C VAL A 67 -15.05 4.73 0.21
N LEU A 68 -14.37 3.67 0.67
CA LEU A 68 -13.14 3.18 0.02
C LEU A 68 -13.39 2.78 -1.43
N ARG A 69 -14.50 2.11 -1.72
CA ARG A 69 -14.88 1.77 -3.10
C ARG A 69 -15.00 3.02 -3.96
N LYS A 70 -15.72 4.05 -3.49
CA LYS A 70 -15.91 5.30 -4.25
C LYS A 70 -14.61 6.07 -4.48
N ILE A 71 -13.76 6.16 -3.46
CA ILE A 71 -12.43 6.78 -3.58
C ILE A 71 -11.58 5.98 -4.58
N GLY A 72 -11.57 4.66 -4.46
CA GLY A 72 -10.79 3.76 -5.32
C GLY A 72 -11.24 3.82 -6.77
N GLU A 73 -12.55 3.85 -7.04
CA GLU A 73 -13.13 4.07 -8.37
C GLU A 73 -12.66 5.40 -8.98
N ALA A 74 -12.71 6.49 -8.20
CA ALA A 74 -12.28 7.81 -8.65
C ALA A 74 -10.78 7.85 -8.95
N MET A 75 -9.95 7.23 -8.11
CA MET A 75 -8.51 7.09 -8.34
C MET A 75 -8.22 6.23 -9.58
N GLY A 76 -8.95 5.12 -9.74
CA GLY A 76 -8.83 4.21 -10.87
C GLY A 76 -9.07 4.91 -12.19
N LYS A 77 -10.15 5.69 -12.32
CA LYS A 77 -10.44 6.47 -13.54
C LYS A 77 -9.27 7.33 -14.03
N ALA A 78 -8.51 7.91 -13.11
CA ALA A 78 -7.36 8.75 -13.47
C ALA A 78 -6.13 7.93 -13.89
N VAL A 79 -5.96 6.72 -13.35
CA VAL A 79 -4.73 5.92 -13.46
C VAL A 79 -4.86 4.76 -14.46
N ASP A 80 -6.07 4.25 -14.67
CA ASP A 80 -6.35 3.09 -15.53
C ASP A 80 -5.70 3.16 -16.92
N PRO A 81 -5.68 4.31 -17.63
CA PRO A 81 -5.09 4.39 -18.97
C PRO A 81 -3.59 4.04 -19.03
N ILE A 82 -2.85 4.18 -17.92
CA ILE A 82 -1.40 3.97 -17.87
C ILE A 82 -1.00 2.68 -17.16
N LEU A 83 -1.95 1.91 -16.60
CA LEU A 83 -1.63 0.71 -15.83
C LEU A 83 -0.87 -0.34 -16.66
N GLY A 84 -1.34 -0.59 -17.89
CA GLY A 84 -0.79 -1.64 -18.75
C GLY A 84 0.68 -1.43 -19.09
N THR A 85 1.15 -0.19 -19.15
CA THR A 85 2.55 0.15 -19.42
C THR A 85 3.37 0.33 -18.15
N ALA A 86 2.83 1.04 -17.15
CA ALA A 86 3.57 1.41 -15.96
C ALA A 86 3.80 0.24 -14.99
N VAL A 87 2.82 -0.67 -14.83
CA VAL A 87 2.93 -1.76 -13.84
C VAL A 87 4.08 -2.71 -14.17
N PRO A 88 4.23 -3.23 -15.41
CA PRO A 88 5.37 -4.09 -15.76
C PRO A 88 6.72 -3.40 -15.55
N GLU A 89 6.83 -2.12 -15.90
CA GLU A 89 8.06 -1.34 -15.71
C GLU A 89 8.42 -1.19 -14.23
N ILE A 90 7.44 -0.86 -13.38
CA ILE A 90 7.64 -0.76 -11.93
C ILE A 90 8.10 -2.09 -11.33
N ILE A 91 7.51 -3.21 -11.77
CA ILE A 91 7.91 -4.55 -11.33
C ILE A 91 9.34 -4.84 -11.77
N ALA A 92 9.70 -4.58 -13.03
CA ALA A 92 11.06 -4.78 -13.53
C ALA A 92 12.10 -3.98 -12.70
N LEU A 93 11.81 -2.71 -12.41
CA LEU A 93 12.66 -1.88 -11.56
C LEU A 93 12.77 -2.41 -10.12
N LYS A 94 11.65 -2.87 -9.55
CA LYS A 94 11.63 -3.47 -8.21
C LYS A 94 12.47 -4.74 -8.18
N VAL A 95 12.33 -5.63 -9.15
CA VAL A 95 13.08 -6.89 -9.26
C VAL A 95 14.57 -6.61 -9.45
N ALA A 96 14.94 -5.66 -10.30
CA ALA A 96 16.34 -5.27 -10.48
C ALA A 96 16.99 -4.77 -9.18
N ARG A 97 16.22 -4.09 -8.32
CA ARG A 97 16.71 -3.51 -7.06
C ARG A 97 16.71 -4.47 -5.88
N PHE A 98 15.67 -5.30 -5.73
CA PHE A 98 15.42 -6.09 -4.53
C PHE A 98 15.41 -7.60 -4.79
N GLY A 99 15.54 -8.03 -6.05
CA GLY A 99 15.36 -9.42 -6.46
C GLY A 99 13.88 -9.80 -6.66
N PRO A 100 13.63 -11.05 -7.07
CA PRO A 100 12.28 -11.54 -7.35
C PRO A 100 11.42 -11.59 -6.08
N HIS A 101 10.10 -11.47 -6.25
CA HIS A 101 9.16 -11.58 -5.15
C HIS A 101 9.31 -12.94 -4.44
N PRO A 102 9.18 -13.03 -3.10
CA PRO A 102 9.29 -14.30 -2.39
C PRO A 102 8.33 -15.39 -2.91
N SER A 103 7.14 -15.02 -3.36
CA SER A 103 6.18 -15.97 -3.95
C SER A 103 6.64 -16.57 -5.28
N HIS A 104 7.62 -15.97 -5.96
CA HIS A 104 8.20 -16.50 -7.20
C HIS A 104 9.23 -17.59 -6.95
N ARG A 105 9.69 -17.73 -5.70
CA ARG A 105 10.59 -18.81 -5.31
C ARG A 105 9.74 -20.06 -5.15
N THR A 106 9.63 -20.85 -6.21
CA THR A 106 9.05 -22.20 -6.12
C THR A 106 9.79 -22.96 -5.02
N ALA A 107 9.06 -23.62 -4.13
CA ALA A 107 9.65 -24.58 -3.20
C ALA A 107 10.43 -25.63 -4.02
N ALA A 108 11.69 -25.86 -3.64
CA ALA A 108 12.51 -26.93 -4.20
C ALA A 108 11.92 -28.30 -3.86
#